data_AF-G0HB80-F1
#
_entry.id   AF-G0HB80-F1
#
_cell.length_a   1.000
_cell.length_b   1.000
_cell.length_c   1.000
_cell.angle_alpha   90.00
_cell.angle_beta   90.00
_cell.angle_gamma   90.00
#
_symmetry.space_group_name_H-M   'P 1'
#
loop_
_entity.id
_entity.type
_entity.pdbx_description
1 polymer ?
#
loop_
_entity_poly.entity_id
_entity_poly.type
_entity_poly.pdbx_seq_one_letter_code
_entity_poly.pdbx_strand_id
1 'polypeptide(L)'
;MDAINPSHYQDHPVFTGECWEVAQFCDFATGNALKYAWRAGRKDDTVQDLRKALWYVQQLPAPCTPIVPQSVVGRLTAEAAPFLEDHESDVLWLTVAAIMHLVNRRHQDAADLVNIAIGRVS
;
A
#
# COMPACT_ATOMS: atom_id res chain seq x y z
N MET A 1 9.15 -19.98 -9.07
CA MET A 1 8.98 -18.92 -8.05
C MET A 1 10.34 -18.65 -7.44
N ASP A 2 10.82 -17.42 -7.53
CA ASP A 2 12.02 -16.98 -6.83
C ASP A 2 11.65 -16.77 -5.35
N ALA A 3 12.36 -17.47 -4.45
CA ALA A 3 12.12 -17.38 -3.01
C ALA A 3 12.70 -16.11 -2.38
N ILE A 4 13.70 -15.51 -3.02
CA ILE A 4 14.39 -14.30 -2.57
C ILE A 4 13.62 -13.07 -3.03
N ASN A 5 13.16 -13.07 -4.29
CA ASN A 5 12.37 -11.98 -4.87
C ASN A 5 11.08 -12.49 -5.54
N PRO A 6 10.00 -12.74 -4.75
CA PRO A 6 8.76 -13.30 -5.27
C PRO A 6 7.94 -12.33 -6.15
N SER A 7 7.24 -12.86 -7.16
CA SER A 7 6.44 -12.09 -8.13
C SER A 7 5.31 -11.25 -7.52
N HIS A 8 4.74 -11.66 -6.38
CA HIS A 8 3.70 -10.89 -5.69
C HIS A 8 4.17 -9.54 -5.14
N TYR A 9 5.48 -9.25 -5.19
CA TYR A 9 6.06 -7.94 -4.92
C TYR A 9 6.50 -7.17 -6.17
N GLN A 10 6.51 -7.80 -7.33
CA GLN A 10 7.00 -7.24 -8.60
C GLN A 10 5.86 -6.75 -9.51
N ASP A 11 4.71 -7.43 -9.50
CA ASP A 11 3.71 -7.27 -10.55
C ASP A 11 2.49 -6.44 -10.13
N HIS A 12 2.63 -5.25 -9.50
CA HIS A 12 1.46 -4.45 -9.08
C HIS A 12 0.59 -4.02 -10.29
N PRO A 13 -0.76 -4.03 -10.23
CA PRO A 13 -1.57 -3.72 -11.41
C PRO A 13 -1.46 -2.26 -11.84
N VAL A 14 -1.06 -1.39 -10.91
CA VAL A 14 -1.04 0.08 -11.09
C VAL A 14 0.36 0.66 -11.00
N PHE A 15 1.23 0.07 -10.17
CA PHE A 15 2.54 0.65 -9.90
C PHE A 15 3.60 -0.12 -10.66
N THR A 16 4.54 0.61 -11.27
CA THR A 16 5.69 -0.04 -11.91
C THR A 16 6.79 -0.33 -10.88
N GLY A 17 7.64 -1.30 -11.18
CA GLY A 17 8.73 -1.71 -10.29
C GLY A 17 8.26 -2.51 -9.08
N GLU A 18 9.15 -2.65 -8.10
CA GLU A 18 8.93 -3.56 -6.97
C GLU A 18 8.47 -2.82 -5.71
N CYS A 19 7.69 -3.50 -4.87
CA CYS A 19 7.29 -2.99 -3.56
C CYS A 19 8.49 -2.55 -2.70
N TRP A 20 9.63 -3.24 -2.82
CA TRP A 20 10.87 -2.92 -2.12
C TRP A 20 11.37 -1.51 -2.44
N GLU A 21 11.24 -1.08 -3.70
CA GLU A 21 11.75 0.23 -4.16
C GLU A 21 11.11 1.38 -3.37
N VAL A 22 9.89 1.18 -2.87
CA VAL A 22 9.16 2.14 -2.05
C VAL A 22 9.36 1.83 -0.56
N ALA A 23 9.15 0.58 -0.15
CA ALA A 23 9.15 0.17 1.25
C ALA A 23 10.51 0.37 1.95
N GLN A 24 11.63 0.35 1.22
CA GLN A 24 12.97 0.61 1.77
C GLN A 24 13.13 2.01 2.38
N PHE A 25 12.28 2.97 1.98
CA PHE A 25 12.30 4.35 2.49
C PHE A 25 11.30 4.59 3.64
N CYS A 26 10.56 3.56 4.02
CA CYS A 26 9.57 3.62 5.08
C CYS A 26 10.16 3.09 6.39
N ASP A 27 9.62 3.56 7.51
CA ASP A 27 9.84 2.89 8.79
C ASP A 27 9.25 1.46 8.77
N PHE A 28 9.57 0.67 9.78
CA PHE A 28 9.15 -0.74 9.84
C PHE A 28 7.63 -0.92 9.71
N ALA A 29 6.84 -0.09 10.39
CA ALA A 29 5.39 -0.24 10.41
C ALA A 29 4.77 0.24 9.10
N THR A 30 5.17 1.41 8.59
CA THR A 30 4.72 1.95 7.30
C THR A 30 5.11 1.02 6.15
N GLY A 31 6.34 0.52 6.14
CA GLY A 31 6.84 -0.39 5.11
C GLY A 31 6.06 -1.70 5.09
N ASN A 32 5.75 -2.27 6.25
CA ASN A 32 4.90 -3.46 6.32
C ASN A 32 3.46 -3.17 5.91
N ALA A 33 2.86 -2.06 6.37
CA ALA A 33 1.53 -1.66 5.94
C ALA A 33 1.42 -1.53 4.42
N LEU A 34 2.36 -0.82 3.80
CA LEU A 34 2.46 -0.66 2.35
C LEU A 34 2.61 -2.01 1.67
N LYS A 35 3.52 -2.86 2.16
CA LYS A 35 3.78 -4.20 1.62
C LYS A 35 2.53 -5.08 1.60
N TYR A 36 1.73 -5.05 2.67
CA TYR A 36 0.50 -5.85 2.73
C TYR A 36 -0.62 -5.28 1.86
N ALA A 37 -0.74 -3.95 1.77
CA ALA A 37 -1.67 -3.31 0.83
C ALA A 37 -1.29 -3.60 -0.63
N TRP A 38 0.00 -3.53 -0.97
CA TRP A 38 0.55 -3.78 -2.31
C TRP A 38 0.26 -5.20 -2.80
N ARG A 39 0.35 -6.19 -1.92
CA ARG A 39 0.19 -7.61 -2.27
C ARG A 39 -1.21 -8.18 -1.99
N ALA A 40 -2.17 -7.34 -1.62
CA ALA A 40 -3.50 -7.81 -1.21
C ALA A 40 -4.13 -8.73 -2.26
N GLY A 41 -4.44 -9.97 -1.87
CA GLY A 41 -5.05 -10.98 -2.75
C GLY A 41 -4.09 -11.66 -3.75
N ARG A 42 -2.78 -11.41 -3.66
CA ARG A 42 -1.78 -11.89 -4.62
C ARG A 42 -0.89 -13.00 -4.10
N LYS A 43 -0.84 -13.17 -2.77
CA LYS A 43 -0.11 -14.26 -2.11
C LYS A 43 -1.00 -14.97 -1.10
N ASP A 44 -1.61 -14.22 -0.20
CA ASP A 44 -2.54 -14.74 0.78
C ASP A 44 -3.96 -14.30 0.42
N ASP A 45 -4.94 -14.72 1.21
CA ASP A 45 -6.30 -14.22 1.13
C ASP A 45 -6.35 -12.69 1.28
N THR A 46 -7.19 -12.03 0.47
CA THR A 46 -7.30 -10.57 0.42
C THR A 46 -7.65 -9.97 1.78
N VAL A 47 -8.62 -10.53 2.51
CA VAL A 47 -9.00 -9.99 3.83
C VAL A 47 -7.87 -10.18 4.84
N GLN A 48 -7.12 -11.28 4.73
CA GLN A 48 -5.98 -11.52 5.60
C GLN A 48 -4.87 -10.48 5.38
N ASP A 49 -4.54 -10.16 4.13
CA ASP A 49 -3.52 -9.15 3.82
C ASP A 49 -3.97 -7.75 4.22
N LEU A 50 -5.23 -7.38 4.00
CA LEU A 50 -5.77 -6.09 4.45
C LEU A 50 -5.77 -5.95 5.97
N ARG A 51 -6.11 -7.01 6.72
CA ARG A 51 -6.03 -7.01 8.20
C ARG A 51 -4.60 -6.85 8.69
N LYS A 52 -3.61 -7.47 8.02
CA LYS A 52 -2.19 -7.25 8.32
C LYS A 52 -1.82 -5.80 8.05
N ALA A 53 -2.21 -5.24 6.91
CA ALA A 53 -1.95 -3.83 6.57
C ALA A 53 -2.50 -2.90 7.66
N LEU A 54 -3.77 -3.06 8.02
CA LEU A 54 -4.43 -2.26 9.06
C LEU A 54 -3.70 -2.35 10.40
N TRP A 55 -3.35 -3.57 10.82
CA TRP A 55 -2.64 -3.77 12.09
C TRP A 55 -1.35 -2.95 12.15
N TYR A 56 -0.54 -3.00 11.09
CA TYR A 56 0.72 -2.25 11.03
C TYR A 56 0.50 -0.72 11.02
N VAL A 57 -0.48 -0.21 10.27
CA VAL A 57 -0.80 1.23 10.28
C VAL A 57 -1.21 1.69 11.68
N GLN A 58 -1.97 0.87 12.42
CA GLN A 58 -2.40 1.18 13.78
C GLN A 58 -1.28 1.13 14.82
N GLN A 59 -0.15 0.47 14.52
CA GLN A 59 1.02 0.44 15.42
C GLN A 59 1.95 1.65 15.23
N LEU A 60 1.67 2.54 14.28
CA LEU A 60 2.54 3.68 14.02
C LEU A 60 2.64 4.58 15.25
N PRO A 61 3.85 4.82 15.80
CA PRO A 61 4.01 5.79 16.86
C PRO A 61 3.73 7.19 16.31
N ALA A 62 3.12 8.07 17.10
CA ALA A 62 2.96 9.47 16.73
C ALA A 62 4.32 10.22 16.80
N PRO A 63 4.60 11.17 15.90
CA PRO A 63 4.49 11.10 14.45
C PRO A 63 5.73 10.39 13.84
N CYS A 64 5.57 9.12 13.46
CA CYS A 64 6.55 8.42 12.62
C CYS A 64 6.47 9.00 11.20
N THR A 65 7.62 9.37 10.63
CA THR A 65 7.66 10.01 9.31
C THR A 65 8.50 9.15 8.38
N PRO A 66 7.90 8.40 7.44
CA PRO A 66 8.66 7.81 6.35
C PRO A 66 9.32 8.94 5.53
N ILE A 67 10.61 8.79 5.22
CA ILE A 67 11.36 9.72 4.36
C ILE A 67 11.42 9.10 2.96
N VAL A 68 10.26 9.06 2.30
CA VAL A 68 10.18 8.63 0.90
C VAL A 68 10.71 9.76 0.01
N PRO A 69 11.71 9.52 -0.87
CA PRO A 69 12.22 10.55 -1.77
C PRO A 69 11.10 11.12 -2.65
N GLN A 70 11.12 12.43 -2.90
CA GLN A 70 10.08 13.08 -3.72
C GLN A 70 10.01 12.52 -5.14
N SER A 71 11.12 12.03 -5.69
CA SER A 71 11.14 11.33 -6.98
C SER A 71 10.30 10.05 -6.96
N VAL A 72 10.33 9.29 -5.87
CA VAL A 72 9.54 8.07 -5.69
C VAL A 72 8.07 8.43 -5.49
N VAL A 73 7.77 9.42 -4.63
CA VAL A 73 6.39 9.90 -4.45
C VAL A 73 5.82 10.44 -5.76
N GLY A 74 6.60 11.20 -6.52
CA GLY A 74 6.23 11.73 -7.83
C GLY A 74 5.93 10.63 -8.85
N ARG A 75 6.76 9.58 -8.91
CA ARG A 75 6.51 8.40 -9.76
C ARG A 75 5.19 7.73 -9.39
N LEU A 76 5.01 7.37 -8.13
CA LEU A 76 3.78 6.70 -7.66
C LEU A 76 2.54 7.58 -7.89
N THR A 77 2.66 8.89 -7.74
CA THR A 77 1.57 9.83 -8.00
C THR A 77 1.19 9.84 -9.48
N ALA A 78 2.17 9.88 -10.38
CA ALA A 78 1.92 9.85 -11.83
C ALA A 78 1.30 8.51 -12.28
N GLU A 79 1.69 7.39 -11.66
CA GLU A 79 1.14 6.06 -11.92
C GLU A 79 -0.28 5.89 -11.34
N ALA A 80 -0.53 6.37 -10.11
CA ALA A 80 -1.83 6.25 -9.45
C ALA A 80 -2.89 7.21 -9.99
N ALA A 81 -2.51 8.42 -10.42
CA ALA A 81 -3.46 9.46 -10.84
C ALA A 81 -4.50 8.98 -11.87
N PRO A 82 -4.13 8.42 -13.04
CA PRO A 82 -5.13 7.98 -14.02
C PRO A 82 -6.01 6.85 -13.51
N PHE A 83 -5.50 6.02 -12.60
CA PHE A 83 -6.25 4.92 -11.99
C PHE A 83 -7.25 5.42 -10.93
N LEU A 84 -6.85 6.40 -10.12
CA LEU A 84 -7.68 6.94 -9.04
C LEU A 84 -8.74 7.95 -9.53
N GLU A 85 -8.57 8.52 -10.73
CA GLU A 85 -9.58 9.36 -11.40
C GLU A 85 -10.81 8.56 -11.84
N ASP A 86 -10.64 7.26 -12.10
CA ASP A 86 -11.76 6.37 -12.37
C ASP A 86 -12.57 6.15 -11.09
N HIS A 87 -13.91 6.26 -11.18
CA HIS A 87 -14.79 6.37 -10.01
C HIS A 87 -15.13 5.01 -9.36
N GLU A 88 -14.27 4.01 -9.50
CA GLU A 88 -14.50 2.67 -8.96
C GLU A 88 -13.80 2.50 -7.61
N SER A 89 -14.54 2.55 -6.50
CA SER A 89 -13.98 2.27 -5.16
C SER A 89 -13.94 0.76 -4.86
N ASP A 90 -13.37 -0.04 -5.76
CA ASP A 90 -13.10 -1.45 -5.51
C ASP A 90 -11.91 -1.64 -4.55
N VAL A 91 -11.55 -2.89 -4.27
CA VAL A 91 -10.46 -3.19 -3.33
C VAL A 91 -9.11 -2.67 -3.84
N LEU A 92 -8.85 -2.74 -5.15
CA LEU A 92 -7.60 -2.29 -5.73
C LEU A 92 -7.48 -0.76 -5.68
N TRP A 93 -8.56 -0.04 -5.97
CA TRP A 93 -8.64 1.40 -5.79
C TRP A 93 -8.36 1.81 -4.35
N LEU A 94 -8.99 1.12 -3.39
CA LEU A 94 -8.81 1.41 -1.97
C LEU A 94 -7.38 1.15 -1.50
N THR A 95 -6.72 0.08 -1.97
CA THR A 95 -5.32 -0.20 -1.61
C THR A 95 -4.35 0.76 -2.29
N VAL A 96 -4.59 1.16 -3.54
CA VAL A 96 -3.78 2.18 -4.23
C VAL A 96 -3.90 3.53 -3.52
N ALA A 97 -5.11 3.95 -3.21
CA ALA A 97 -5.34 5.17 -2.44
C ALA A 97 -4.65 5.10 -1.07
N ALA A 98 -4.79 3.98 -0.34
CA ALA A 98 -4.13 3.80 0.94
C ALA A 98 -2.60 3.89 0.82
N ILE A 99 -1.98 3.28 -0.19
CA ILE A 99 -0.54 3.39 -0.47
C ILE A 99 -0.15 4.86 -0.70
N MET A 100 -0.93 5.60 -1.48
CA MET A 100 -0.69 7.04 -1.68
C MET A 100 -0.77 7.83 -0.37
N HIS A 101 -1.69 7.49 0.53
CA HIS A 101 -1.77 8.11 1.84
C HIS A 101 -0.57 7.73 2.74
N LEU A 102 -0.11 6.48 2.70
CA LEU A 102 1.09 6.04 3.44
C LEU A 102 2.36 6.81 3.01
N VAL A 103 2.63 6.91 1.70
CA VAL A 103 3.83 7.61 1.20
C VAL A 103 3.75 9.14 1.40
N ASN A 104 2.53 9.68 1.54
CA ASN A 104 2.28 11.09 1.87
C ASN A 104 2.10 11.35 3.39
N ARG A 105 2.41 10.37 4.25
CA ARG A 105 2.36 10.49 5.73
C ARG A 105 0.96 10.75 6.29
N ARG A 106 -0.08 10.38 5.55
CA ARG A 106 -1.49 10.48 5.94
C ARG A 106 -1.99 9.14 6.47
N HIS A 107 -1.37 8.66 7.55
CA HIS A 107 -1.59 7.30 8.05
C HIS A 107 -3.02 7.02 8.51
N GLN A 108 -3.72 8.02 9.06
CA GLN A 108 -5.12 7.86 9.46
C GLN A 108 -6.01 7.61 8.23
N ASP A 109 -5.89 8.45 7.19
CA ASP A 109 -6.62 8.26 5.94
C ASP A 109 -6.32 6.89 5.31
N ALA A 110 -5.06 6.43 5.38
CA ALA A 110 -4.70 5.09 4.92
C ALA A 110 -5.40 3.99 5.72
N ALA A 111 -5.47 4.10 7.05
CA ALA A 111 -6.19 3.16 7.90
C ALA A 111 -7.68 3.11 7.58
N ASP A 112 -8.29 4.27 7.33
CA ASP A 112 -9.71 4.38 7.00
C ASP A 112 -10.02 3.69 5.67
N LEU A 113 -9.17 3.91 4.66
CA LEU A 113 -9.29 3.25 3.35
C LEU A 113 -9.10 1.73 3.44
N VAL A 114 -8.12 1.26 4.22
CA VAL A 114 -7.91 -0.18 4.43
C VAL A 114 -9.11 -0.80 5.17
N ASN A 115 -9.72 -0.11 6.14
CA ASN A 115 -10.95 -0.57 6.78
C ASN A 115 -12.12 -0.69 5.80
N ILE A 116 -12.29 0.28 4.91
CA ILE A 116 -13.31 0.22 3.85
C ILE A 116 -13.04 -0.98 2.93
N ALA A 117 -11.78 -1.23 2.57
CA ALA A 117 -11.39 -2.38 1.74
C ALA A 117 -11.72 -3.71 2.42
N ILE A 118 -11.45 -3.85 3.73
CA ILE A 118 -11.83 -5.03 4.52
C ILE A 118 -13.33 -5.27 4.45
N GLY A 119 -14.14 -4.22 4.60
CA GLY A 119 -15.61 -4.30 4.52
C GLY A 119 -16.15 -4.72 3.15
N ARG A 120 -15.36 -4.58 2.08
CA ARG A 120 -15.73 -5.01 0.71
C ARG A 120 -15.48 -6.50 0.45
N VAL A 121 -14.63 -7.15 1.25
CA VAL A 121 -14.22 -8.55 1.07
C VAL A 121 -14.57 -9.46 2.26
N SER A 122 -15.24 -8.92 3.29
CA SER A 122 -15.67 -9.66 4.48
C SER A 122 -17.10 -10.20 4.35
#